data_AF-A0A9X0W7M9-F1
#
_entry.id   AF-A0A9X0W7M9-F1
#
_cell.length_a   1.000
_cell.length_b   1.000
_cell.length_c   1.000
_cell.angle_alpha   90.00
_cell.angle_beta   90.00
_cell.angle_gamma   90.00
#
_symmetry.space_group_name_H-M   'P 1'
#
loop_
_entity.id
_entity.type
_entity.pdbx_description
1 polymer ?
#
loop_
_entity_poly.entity_id
_entity_poly.type
_entity_poly.pdbx_seq_one_letter_code
_entity_poly.pdbx_strand_id
1 'polypeptide(L)'
;MMRVLLDTHAFLWWTTNNPQLSVGVDDAVVIQVLLALIRHPGLGPAEVVRSLRGHSPPIVLEQVVAVFARYALEEVGKKGGSTND
;
A
#
# COMPACT_ATOMS: atom_id res chain seq x y z
N MET A 1 19.66 -20.38 15.31
CA MET A 1 20.81 -20.94 14.57
C MET A 1 20.38 -22.35 14.14
N MET A 2 19.96 -22.61 12.90
CA MET A 2 20.78 -22.72 11.69
C MET A 2 19.98 -22.36 10.43
N ARG A 3 20.68 -21.78 9.46
CA ARG A 3 20.24 -21.45 8.11
C ARG A 3 20.58 -22.61 7.17
N VAL A 4 19.57 -22.98 6.37
CA VAL A 4 19.62 -23.16 4.91
C VAL A 4 20.31 -24.41 4.34
N LEU A 5 19.51 -25.21 3.63
CA LEU A 5 19.87 -25.67 2.29
C LEU A 5 18.63 -25.61 1.39
N LEU A 6 18.21 -24.40 1.00
CA LEU A 6 17.29 -24.26 -0.13
C LEU A 6 18.13 -23.77 -1.31
N ASP A 7 18.14 -24.60 -2.35
CA ASP A 7 18.71 -24.25 -3.64
C ASP A 7 18.11 -22.92 -4.13
N THR A 8 18.91 -22.08 -4.80
CA THR A 8 18.47 -20.76 -5.30
C THR A 8 17.20 -20.89 -6.14
N HIS A 9 17.04 -22.00 -6.86
CA HIS A 9 15.83 -22.29 -7.63
C HIS A 9 14.64 -22.69 -6.77
N ALA A 10 14.86 -23.40 -5.65
CA ALA A 10 13.81 -23.73 -4.69
C ALA A 10 13.29 -22.49 -3.94
N PHE A 11 14.18 -21.52 -3.66
CA PHE A 11 13.79 -20.23 -3.07
C PHE A 11 12.97 -19.38 -4.06
N LEU A 12 13.41 -19.26 -5.32
CA LEU A 12 12.67 -18.55 -6.38
C LEU A 12 11.34 -19.22 -6.73
N TRP A 13 11.29 -20.55 -6.73
CA TRP A 13 10.06 -21.30 -6.95
C TRP A 13 9.08 -21.15 -5.79
N TRP A 14 9.56 -21.18 -4.55
CA TRP A 14 8.76 -20.91 -3.35
C TRP A 14 8.18 -19.49 -3.37
N THR A 15 8.94 -18.46 -3.75
CA THR A 15 8.41 -17.08 -3.80
C THR A 15 7.37 -16.90 -4.89
N THR A 16 7.48 -17.64 -5.99
CA THR A 16 6.56 -17.52 -7.13
C THR A 16 5.25 -18.29 -6.90
N ASN A 17 5.28 -19.38 -6.12
CA ASN A 17 4.13 -20.27 -5.92
C ASN A 17 3.44 -20.13 -4.55
N ASN A 18 3.74 -19.07 -3.78
CA ASN A 18 3.06 -18.79 -2.51
C ASN A 18 2.07 -17.62 -2.66
N PRO A 19 0.83 -17.86 -3.13
CA PRO A 19 -0.20 -16.81 -3.24
C PRO A 19 -0.67 -16.27 -1.88
N GLN A 20 -0.22 -16.87 -0.77
CA GLN A 20 -0.61 -16.51 0.59
C GLN A 20 0.18 -15.30 1.17
N LEU A 21 1.15 -14.74 0.43
CA LEU A 21 1.81 -13.47 0.80
C LEU A 21 1.13 -12.22 0.18
N SER A 22 0.06 -12.41 -0.59
CA SER A 22 -0.77 -11.32 -1.15
C SER A 22 -2.24 -11.52 -0.80
N VAL A 23 -2.55 -11.70 0.48
CA VAL A 23 -3.94 -11.62 0.96
C VAL A 23 -4.20 -10.20 1.43
N GLY A 24 -5.01 -9.45 0.67
CA GLY A 24 -5.85 -8.41 1.29
C GLY A 24 -6.33 -7.26 0.41
N VAL A 25 -5.52 -6.77 -0.53
CA VAL A 25 -5.87 -5.60 -1.35
C VAL A 25 -5.33 -5.76 -2.77
N ASP A 26 -6.23 -5.61 -3.75
CA ASP A 26 -5.93 -5.68 -5.18
C ASP A 26 -4.91 -4.59 -5.58
N ASP A 27 -3.96 -4.94 -6.44
CA ASP A 27 -2.93 -4.00 -6.92
C ASP A 27 -3.54 -2.76 -7.58
N ALA A 28 -4.69 -2.91 -8.25
CA ALA A 28 -5.41 -1.78 -8.82
C ALA A 28 -5.88 -0.79 -7.74
N VAL A 29 -6.26 -1.28 -6.56
CA VAL A 29 -6.63 -0.46 -5.41
C VAL A 29 -5.40 0.21 -4.82
N VAL A 30 -4.29 -0.52 -4.67
CA VAL A 30 -3.00 0.03 -4.20
C VAL A 30 -2.57 1.20 -5.09
N ILE A 31 -2.56 1.00 -6.41
CA ILE A 31 -2.15 2.01 -7.39
C ILE A 31 -3.05 3.24 -7.29
N GLN A 32 -4.37 3.06 -7.19
CA GLN A 32 -5.31 4.19 -7.10
C GLN A 32 -5.14 5.01 -5.82
N VAL A 33 -4.95 4.34 -4.67
CA VAL A 33 -4.68 5.00 -3.38
C VAL A 33 -3.38 5.80 -3.44
N LEU A 34 -2.30 5.22 -3.98
CA LEU A 34 -1.03 5.92 -4.10
C LEU A 34 -1.10 7.11 -5.06
N LEU A 35 -1.81 6.98 -6.19
CA LEU A 35 -2.02 8.09 -7.12
C LEU A 35 -2.82 9.23 -6.48
N ALA A 36 -3.81 8.92 -5.63
CA ALA A 36 -4.55 9.94 -4.88
C ALA A 36 -3.62 10.72 -3.94
N LEU A 37 -2.74 10.03 -3.22
CA LEU A 37 -1.78 10.64 -2.30
C LEU A 37 -0.67 11.42 -3.00
N ILE A 38 -0.27 11.02 -4.21
CA ILE A 38 0.68 11.81 -5.03
C ILE A 38 0.05 13.14 -5.45
N ARG A 39 -1.25 13.15 -5.80
CA ARG A 39 -1.97 14.37 -6.20
C ARG A 39 -2.28 15.26 -5.00
N HIS A 40 -2.60 14.66 -3.87
CA HIS A 40 -3.00 15.35 -2.64
C HIS A 40 -2.23 14.74 -1.45
N PRO A 41 -0.97 15.15 -1.24
CA PRO A 41 -0.18 14.63 -0.13
C PRO A 41 -0.80 15.06 1.21
N GLY A 42 -0.82 14.14 2.18
CA GLY A 42 -1.36 14.41 3.52
C GLY A 42 -2.85 14.14 3.69
N LEU A 43 -3.55 13.61 2.67
CA LEU A 43 -4.91 13.10 2.87
C LEU A 43 -4.89 11.85 3.77
N GLY A 44 -5.81 11.82 4.73
CA GLY A 44 -6.05 10.64 5.55
C GLY A 44 -6.87 9.57 4.80
N PRO A 45 -7.02 8.36 5.39
CA PRO A 45 -7.74 7.26 4.75
C PRO A 45 -9.19 7.60 4.35
N ALA A 46 -9.92 8.35 5.19
CA ALA A 46 -11.29 8.74 4.92
C ALA A 46 -11.40 9.75 3.77
N GLU A 47 -10.46 10.69 3.71
CA GLU A 47 -10.36 11.68 2.63
C GLU A 47 -9.98 11.02 1.31
N VAL A 48 -9.10 10.02 1.33
CA VAL A 48 -8.75 9.24 0.15
C VAL A 48 -9.95 8.47 -0.39
N VAL A 49 -10.72 7.78 0.47
CA VAL A 49 -11.98 7.11 0.04
C VAL A 49 -12.96 8.12 -0.56
N ARG A 50 -13.07 9.32 0.02
CA ARG A 50 -13.93 10.38 -0.50
C ARG A 50 -13.44 10.88 -1.86
N SER A 51 -12.12 11.01 -2.05
CA SER A 51 -11.51 11.39 -3.32
C SER A 51 -11.64 10.33 -4.40
N LEU A 52 -11.71 9.05 -4.01
CA LEU A 52 -11.88 7.89 -4.90
C LEU A 52 -13.35 7.47 -5.06
N ARG A 53 -14.29 8.27 -4.56
CA ARG A 53 -15.72 8.01 -4.74
C ARG A 53 -16.07 8.05 -6.23
N GLY A 54 -16.79 7.03 -6.70
CA GLY A 54 -17.20 6.90 -8.11
C GLY A 54 -16.29 5.99 -8.95
N HIS A 55 -15.24 5.42 -8.35
CA HIS A 55 -14.44 4.37 -8.97
C HIS A 55 -15.21 3.03 -9.04
N SER A 56 -14.93 2.25 -10.09
CA SER A 56 -15.44 0.89 -10.28
C SER A 56 -14.26 -0.06 -10.50
N PRO A 57 -14.05 -1.08 -9.65
CA PRO A 57 -14.88 -1.42 -8.49
C PRO A 57 -14.78 -0.39 -7.35
N PRO A 58 -15.80 -0.27 -6.48
CA PRO A 58 -15.76 0.65 -5.35
C PRO A 58 -14.60 0.35 -4.41
N ILE A 59 -13.83 1.37 -4.07
CA ILE A 59 -12.75 1.27 -3.09
C ILE A 59 -13.31 1.61 -1.71
N VAL A 60 -13.19 0.66 -0.78
CA VAL A 60 -13.73 0.77 0.59
C VAL A 60 -12.64 1.15 1.59
N LEU A 61 -13.05 1.68 2.74
CA LEU A 61 -12.14 2.21 3.76
C LEU A 61 -11.17 1.15 4.28
N GLU A 62 -11.61 -0.07 4.46
CA GLU A 62 -10.81 -1.18 4.96
C GLU A 62 -9.62 -1.48 4.03
N GLN A 63 -9.86 -1.40 2.71
CA GLN A 63 -8.81 -1.56 1.71
C GLN A 63 -7.81 -0.41 1.79
N VAL A 64 -8.30 0.83 1.90
CA VAL A 64 -7.42 2.01 2.02
C VAL A 64 -6.60 1.95 3.30
N VAL A 65 -7.20 1.61 4.44
CA VAL A 65 -6.50 1.43 5.71
C VAL A 65 -5.45 0.33 5.60
N ALA A 66 -5.76 -0.79 4.96
CA ALA A 66 -4.79 -1.85 4.72
C ALA A 66 -3.61 -1.38 3.84
N VAL A 67 -3.85 -0.52 2.85
CA VAL A 67 -2.77 0.10 2.04
C VAL A 67 -1.93 1.06 2.89
N PHE A 68 -2.57 1.91 3.70
CA PHE A 68 -1.86 2.81 4.61
C PHE A 68 -0.97 2.06 5.59
N ALA A 69 -1.48 0.97 6.18
CA ALA A 69 -0.73 0.11 7.08
C ALA A 69 0.41 -0.62 6.35
N ARG A 70 0.16 -1.15 5.15
CA ARG A 70 1.15 -1.90 4.35
C ARG A 70 2.36 -1.05 3.96
N TYR A 71 2.16 0.24 3.71
CA TYR A 71 3.22 1.14 3.24
C TYR A 71 3.60 2.23 4.27
N ALA A 72 3.11 2.15 5.50
CA ALA A 72 3.33 3.13 6.56
C ALA A 72 3.05 4.58 6.10
N LEU A 73 1.91 4.80 5.45
CA LEU A 73 1.56 6.07 4.78
C LEU A 73 1.06 7.18 5.73
N GLU A 74 0.93 6.91 7.03
CA GLU A 74 0.43 7.88 8.03
C GLU A 74 1.27 9.17 8.12
N GLU A 75 2.52 9.10 7.68
CA GLU A 75 3.46 10.22 7.67
C GLU A 75 3.63 10.85 6.28
N VAL A 76 2.98 10.29 5.25
CA VAL A 76 3.06 10.78 3.86
C VAL A 76 2.26 12.07 3.72
N GLY A 77 2.97 13.20 3.71
CA GLY A 77 2.42 14.55 3.70
C GLY A 77 2.83 15.41 4.89
N LYS A 78 3.42 14.81 5.94
CA LYS A 78 4.01 15.55 7.08
C LYS A 78 5.45 16.04 6.82
N LYS A 79 5.95 15.87 5.59
CA LYS A 79 7.24 16.43 5.12
C LYS A 79 6.93 17.57 4.14
N GLY A 80 7.31 18.84 4.35
CA GLY A 80 8.17 19.41 5.38
C GLY A 80 7.47 20.56 6.12
N GLY A 81 7.77 20.65 7.42
CA GLY A 81 7.50 21.86 8.18
C GLY A 81 8.05 23.08 7.46
N SER A 82 7.32 24.18 7.61
CA SER A 82 7.78 25.53 7.36
C SER A 82 9.24 25.67 7.80
N THR A 83 10.14 25.96 6.87
CA THR A 83 11.49 26.40 7.18
C THR A 83 11.77 27.59 6.27
N ASN A 84 11.33 28.76 6.74
CA ASN A 84 12.17 29.92 7.04
C ASN A 84 11.30 31.19 7.05
N ASP A 85 11.11 31.76 8.24
CA ASP A 85 10.95 33.20 8.44
C ASP A 85 12.27 33.71 9.06
#